data_AF-A0A938LM23-F1
#
_entry.id   AF-A0A938LM23-F1
#
_cell.length_a   1.000
_cell.length_b   1.000
_cell.length_c   1.000
_cell.angle_alpha   90.00
_cell.angle_beta   90.00
_cell.angle_gamma   90.00
#
_symmetry.space_group_name_H-M   'P 1'
#
loop_
_entity.id
_entity.type
_entity.pdbx_description
1 polymer ?
#
loop_
_entity_poly.entity_id
_entity_poly.type
_entity_poly.pdbx_seq_one_letter_code
_entity_poly.pdbx_strand_id
1 'polypeptide(L)'
;MRLNSMRHGLPHLRRRWAGLCFRRVRWLPGFVGTLVLASLGSALCLGAAEPKTAADPELPPRRAPAEPGKFDRAKPPRDRARLPVASERARLIVLADMGNEPDEEQQMLHLLICANEFDVEGLVAVTGKYLRPEDKNPYRQKLHPELFTRLIDGYAKVYPNLKLHAAGWPTPEHLHGVVASGQTGYGIAATGAGKASAGSKLIIDAVTKKDARPVHIVVNAGANTLTQALRDYRAGHSPEEVRAFVAKLRVFENGAQDNSGAWICHEFPDIFWVRSNYQTYCFGGPSNVTLGPHNWKPYPYSPDGQDEWAAENVRANHGALGELYPVRRMGNRIHFLEGGGTIPWMGLVCHGLTDSAEPSWGGWSGRFSAEKLTNVWSRHSDIQADEQACVPFSVYTEAKDRWTDPEDGKVYDDASAPIWRWRTAMWNDFKARMDWCVQPYAQANHPPQAVLNGDRSDAILKFAAKPGDVLEFTAAGSTDPDQDAIRCSWWFYPEAGRRPYGKELPVEEATAEKITITIPSDASGSELHLILEVWDRSTIVPLAAYRRAVINVTN
;
A
#
# COMPACT_ATOMS: atom_id res chain seq x y z
N MET A 1 -29.30 -26.45 55.47
CA MET A 1 -30.53 -26.88 54.75
C MET A 1 -30.14 -27.06 53.29
N ARG A 2 -29.91 -28.27 52.74
CA ARG A 2 -30.90 -29.21 52.13
C ARG A 2 -31.89 -28.44 51.24
N LEU A 3 -32.06 -28.65 49.92
CA LEU A 3 -32.17 -29.89 49.12
C LEU A 3 -32.18 -29.63 47.58
N ASN A 4 -31.68 -30.62 46.81
CA ASN A 4 -32.16 -31.26 45.55
C ASN A 4 -32.72 -30.42 44.36
N SER A 5 -32.20 -30.52 43.12
CA SER A 5 -32.17 -31.63 42.12
C SER A 5 -33.51 -31.95 41.44
N MET A 6 -33.59 -31.84 40.09
CA MET A 6 -33.86 -32.99 39.19
C MET A 6 -33.92 -32.61 37.68
N ARG A 7 -33.51 -33.58 36.87
CA ARG A 7 -33.50 -33.68 35.39
C ARG A 7 -34.81 -34.28 34.86
N HIS A 8 -35.07 -34.09 33.55
CA HIS A 8 -35.63 -35.01 32.51
C HIS A 8 -36.30 -34.14 31.42
N GLY A 9 -36.34 -34.42 30.10
CA GLY A 9 -35.96 -35.54 29.22
C GLY A 9 -36.41 -35.19 27.77
N LEU A 10 -35.79 -35.81 26.77
CA LEU A 10 -35.99 -35.68 25.30
C LEU A 10 -37.37 -36.16 24.79
N PRO A 11 -37.77 -35.89 23.52
CA PRO A 11 -37.49 -36.85 22.43
C PRO A 11 -37.20 -36.27 21.01
N HIS A 12 -36.70 -37.19 20.18
CA HIS A 12 -36.19 -37.13 18.80
C HIS A 12 -37.14 -36.68 17.67
N LEU A 13 -36.54 -36.23 16.55
CA LEU A 13 -37.02 -36.55 15.19
C LEU A 13 -35.86 -36.59 14.18
N ARG A 14 -35.69 -37.77 13.53
CA ARG A 14 -34.78 -38.04 12.41
C ARG A 14 -35.47 -37.71 11.08
N ARG A 15 -34.75 -37.17 10.09
CA ARG A 15 -34.99 -37.47 8.66
C ARG A 15 -33.67 -37.58 7.87
N ARG A 16 -33.65 -38.62 7.04
CA ARG A 16 -32.62 -39.06 6.08
C ARG A 16 -32.57 -38.13 4.88
N TRP A 17 -31.42 -38.00 4.22
CA TRP A 17 -31.32 -37.96 2.74
C TRP A 17 -30.02 -38.61 2.27
N ALA A 18 -30.13 -39.31 1.16
CA ALA A 18 -29.20 -40.28 0.61
C ALA A 18 -28.14 -39.64 -0.30
N GLY A 19 -27.03 -40.36 -0.47
CA GLY A 19 -25.94 -40.01 -1.36
C GLY A 19 -26.29 -40.14 -2.84
N LEU A 20 -25.49 -39.48 -3.68
CA LEU A 20 -25.41 -39.74 -5.10
C LEU A 20 -23.97 -39.67 -5.59
N CYS A 21 -23.71 -40.52 -6.58
CA CYS A 21 -22.44 -41.05 -7.01
C CYS A 21 -21.50 -40.08 -7.73
N PHE A 22 -20.20 -40.31 -7.55
CA PHE A 22 -19.13 -39.89 -8.44
C PHE A 22 -19.23 -40.59 -9.81
N ARG A 23 -19.15 -39.83 -10.90
CA ARG A 23 -18.73 -40.33 -12.22
C ARG A 23 -17.62 -39.42 -12.76
N ARG A 24 -16.40 -39.95 -12.79
CA ARG A 24 -15.26 -39.40 -13.55
C ARG A 24 -15.41 -39.82 -15.01
N VAL A 25 -15.36 -38.85 -15.93
CA VAL A 25 -15.18 -39.09 -17.36
C VAL A 25 -13.75 -38.71 -17.70
N ARG A 26 -13.00 -39.66 -18.28
CA ARG A 26 -11.62 -39.52 -18.76
C ARG A 26 -11.69 -39.41 -20.28
N TRP A 27 -11.18 -38.33 -20.87
CA TRP A 27 -10.97 -38.21 -22.32
C TRP A 27 -9.48 -38.33 -22.63
N LEU A 28 -9.16 -39.18 -23.61
CA LEU A 28 -7.87 -39.28 -24.29
C LEU A 28 -7.76 -38.17 -25.35
N PRO A 29 -6.54 -37.73 -25.71
CA PRO A 29 -6.29 -37.15 -27.02
C PRO A 29 -5.42 -38.09 -27.89
N GLY A 30 -5.70 -38.09 -29.19
CA GLY A 30 -4.88 -38.70 -30.22
C GLY A 30 -4.76 -37.78 -31.45
N PHE A 31 -3.66 -37.97 -32.19
CA PHE A 31 -3.31 -37.49 -33.54
C PHE A 31 -3.04 -35.99 -33.73
N VAL A 32 -2.17 -35.47 -34.61
CA VAL A 32 -0.98 -35.85 -35.43
C VAL A 32 -0.68 -34.55 -36.22
N GLY A 33 0.59 -34.21 -36.52
CA GLY A 33 0.86 -33.07 -37.43
C GLY A 33 2.31 -32.60 -37.61
N THR A 34 3.13 -33.46 -38.23
CA THR A 34 4.06 -33.25 -39.37
C THR A 34 4.73 -31.88 -39.70
N LEU A 35 6.08 -31.96 -39.84
CA LEU A 35 7.08 -31.24 -40.67
C LEU A 35 7.32 -29.70 -40.55
N VAL A 36 8.60 -29.28 -40.45
CA VAL A 36 9.45 -28.73 -41.55
C VAL A 36 10.94 -28.77 -41.15
N LEU A 37 11.80 -28.94 -42.18
CA LEU A 37 13.24 -29.18 -42.24
C LEU A 37 14.10 -27.90 -42.37
N ALA A 38 15.43 -28.08 -42.18
CA ALA A 38 16.59 -27.31 -42.69
C ALA A 38 17.02 -26.04 -41.89
N SER A 39 18.29 -25.69 -41.71
CA SER A 39 19.60 -26.23 -42.16
C SER A 39 20.75 -25.55 -41.39
N LEU A 40 21.89 -26.26 -41.30
CA LEU A 40 23.21 -25.84 -40.82
C LEU A 40 23.87 -24.74 -41.68
N GLY A 41 24.79 -23.98 -41.08
CA GLY A 41 25.79 -23.16 -41.77
C GLY A 41 26.76 -22.45 -40.83
N SER A 42 27.93 -23.06 -40.60
CA SER A 42 29.06 -22.52 -39.84
C SER A 42 29.94 -21.59 -40.69
N ALA A 43 30.75 -20.74 -40.00
CA ALA A 43 32.22 -20.60 -40.13
C ALA A 43 32.79 -19.18 -40.33
N LEU A 44 33.76 -18.85 -39.44
CA LEU A 44 35.07 -18.17 -39.63
C LEU A 44 35.11 -16.71 -40.18
N CYS A 45 36.07 -15.80 -39.89
CA CYS A 45 37.20 -15.65 -38.95
C CYS A 45 37.84 -14.26 -39.22
N LEU A 46 38.71 -13.79 -38.28
CA LEU A 46 39.80 -12.79 -38.43
C LEU A 46 39.38 -11.30 -38.55
N GLY A 47 40.01 -10.29 -37.93
CA GLY A 47 41.31 -10.19 -37.25
C GLY A 47 42.09 -8.98 -37.80
N ALA A 48 42.80 -8.25 -36.91
CA ALA A 48 43.76 -7.12 -37.14
C ALA A 48 43.15 -5.70 -37.27
N ALA A 49 43.80 -4.59 -36.87
CA ALA A 49 44.93 -4.26 -36.00
C ALA A 49 44.98 -2.71 -35.89
N GLU A 50 45.47 -2.17 -34.77
CA GLU A 50 45.80 -0.74 -34.61
C GLU A 50 47.07 -0.34 -35.38
N PRO A 51 47.34 0.98 -35.51
CA PRO A 51 48.64 1.45 -35.00
C PRO A 51 48.60 2.79 -34.24
N LYS A 52 49.68 2.96 -33.45
CA LYS A 52 50.05 4.03 -32.51
C LYS A 52 50.77 5.23 -33.15
N THR A 53 51.03 6.22 -32.27
CA THR A 53 52.20 7.15 -32.12
C THR A 53 51.93 8.61 -32.50
N ALA A 54 52.55 9.66 -31.93
CA ALA A 54 53.24 10.00 -30.67
C ALA A 54 53.72 11.46 -30.84
N ALA A 55 53.76 12.30 -29.80
CA ALA A 55 54.66 13.47 -29.71
C ALA A 55 54.71 14.05 -28.27
N ASP A 56 55.93 14.36 -27.83
CA ASP A 56 56.42 15.06 -26.61
C ASP A 56 57.61 15.94 -27.11
N PRO A 57 58.32 16.83 -26.36
CA PRO A 57 58.12 17.53 -25.07
C PRO A 57 58.60 19.04 -25.00
N GLU A 58 58.45 19.69 -23.81
CA GLU A 58 59.29 20.70 -23.07
C GLU A 58 59.60 22.20 -23.49
N LEU A 59 58.99 23.18 -22.74
CA LEU A 59 59.47 24.29 -21.82
C LEU A 59 60.80 25.11 -22.02
N PRO A 60 61.13 26.27 -21.31
CA PRO A 60 60.47 27.21 -20.34
C PRO A 60 60.82 28.75 -20.57
N PRO A 61 60.95 29.68 -19.57
CA PRO A 61 60.00 30.25 -18.58
C PRO A 61 59.89 31.81 -18.63
N ARG A 62 58.88 32.42 -17.97
CA ARG A 62 58.99 33.78 -17.38
C ARG A 62 58.28 33.88 -16.02
N ARG A 63 59.00 34.41 -15.02
CA ARG A 63 58.57 34.67 -13.63
C ARG A 63 57.86 36.01 -13.48
N ALA A 64 56.85 36.04 -12.62
CA ALA A 64 56.25 37.23 -11.99
C ALA A 64 56.24 37.04 -10.44
N PRO A 65 56.05 38.11 -9.63
CA PRO A 65 56.58 38.19 -8.27
C PRO A 65 55.63 37.77 -7.12
N ALA A 66 56.28 37.27 -6.06
CA ALA A 66 55.98 37.11 -4.62
C ALA A 66 54.53 37.15 -4.06
N GLU A 67 54.18 36.08 -3.32
CA GLU A 67 53.19 36.07 -2.22
C GLU A 67 53.79 35.44 -0.93
N PRO A 68 53.38 35.89 0.28
CA PRO A 68 53.82 35.31 1.55
C PRO A 68 52.80 34.34 2.16
N GLY A 69 53.30 33.25 2.76
CA GLY A 69 52.60 32.49 3.81
C GLY A 69 52.32 31.02 3.51
N LYS A 70 53.19 30.13 4.02
CA LYS A 70 52.96 28.68 4.04
C LYS A 70 51.79 28.34 4.98
N PHE A 71 50.71 27.80 4.43
CA PHE A 71 49.73 26.98 5.16
C PHE A 71 49.75 25.58 4.56
N ASP A 72 49.87 24.58 5.44
CA ASP A 72 49.79 23.16 5.11
C ASP A 72 48.49 22.85 4.36
N ARG A 73 48.60 22.27 3.17
CA ARG A 73 47.43 21.80 2.41
C ARG A 73 46.94 20.49 3.02
N ALA A 74 46.11 20.60 4.06
CA ALA A 74 45.20 19.53 4.43
C ALA A 74 44.31 19.21 3.21
N LYS A 75 44.23 17.92 2.85
CA LYS A 75 43.36 17.40 1.79
C LYS A 75 41.92 17.92 2.01
N PRO A 76 41.19 18.28 0.94
CA PRO A 76 39.79 18.68 1.08
C PRO A 76 38.99 17.50 1.66
N PRO A 77 38.07 17.75 2.60
CA PRO A 77 37.23 16.69 3.14
C PRO A 77 36.41 16.08 2.00
N ARG A 78 36.54 14.76 1.87
CA ARG A 78 35.73 13.91 0.99
C ARG A 78 34.26 14.16 1.32
N ASP A 79 33.49 14.40 0.27
CA ASP A 79 32.04 14.24 0.16
C ASP A 79 31.24 14.39 1.46
N ARG A 80 30.66 15.58 1.65
CA ARG A 80 29.37 15.64 2.30
C ARG A 80 28.42 14.79 1.47
N ALA A 81 28.12 13.60 1.99
CA ALA A 81 27.14 12.69 1.43
C ALA A 81 25.90 13.50 1.00
N ARG A 82 25.64 13.56 -0.31
CA ARG A 82 24.28 13.78 -0.77
C ARG A 82 23.49 12.61 -0.20
N LEU A 83 22.64 12.89 0.78
CA LEU A 83 21.63 11.95 1.23
C LEU A 83 20.89 11.45 -0.02
N PRO A 84 20.61 10.14 -0.14
CA PRO A 84 19.79 9.63 -1.22
C PRO A 84 18.51 10.48 -1.30
N VAL A 85 18.10 10.86 -2.51
CA VAL A 85 16.77 11.43 -2.70
C VAL A 85 15.80 10.31 -2.32
N ALA A 86 15.19 10.42 -1.14
CA ALA A 86 14.04 9.60 -0.79
C ALA A 86 13.01 9.72 -1.91
N SER A 87 12.30 8.64 -2.21
CA SER A 87 11.04 8.66 -2.94
C SER A 87 10.25 9.88 -2.47
N GLU A 88 9.84 10.73 -3.41
CA GLU A 88 9.11 11.93 -3.03
C GLU A 88 7.82 11.50 -2.32
N ARG A 89 7.64 11.95 -1.07
CA ARG A 89 6.48 11.62 -0.24
C ARG A 89 5.18 11.77 -1.02
N ALA A 90 4.29 10.80 -0.92
CA ALA A 90 3.01 10.86 -1.60
C ALA A 90 2.16 12.01 -1.05
N ARG A 91 1.42 12.71 -1.92
CA ARG A 91 0.42 13.70 -1.49
C ARG A 91 -0.90 12.98 -1.28
N LEU A 92 -1.54 13.14 -0.12
CA LEU A 92 -2.69 12.34 0.31
C LEU A 92 -3.88 13.19 0.72
N ILE A 93 -5.05 12.85 0.20
CA ILE A 93 -6.36 13.32 0.65
C ILE A 93 -7.20 12.11 1.04
N VAL A 94 -7.87 12.17 2.19
CA VAL A 94 -8.80 11.13 2.66
C VAL A 94 -10.22 11.68 2.66
N LEU A 95 -11.13 10.96 2.03
CA LEU A 95 -12.58 11.15 2.11
C LEU A 95 -13.16 10.06 3.01
N ALA A 96 -13.65 10.41 4.19
CA ALA A 96 -14.20 9.43 5.13
C ALA A 96 -15.53 9.89 5.74
N ASP A 97 -16.43 8.95 5.98
CA ASP A 97 -17.70 9.12 6.68
C ASP A 97 -17.51 9.02 8.20
N MET A 98 -16.65 9.89 8.72
CA MET A 98 -16.37 10.00 10.16
C MET A 98 -17.68 10.00 10.97
N GLY A 99 -17.74 9.14 11.99
CA GLY A 99 -18.91 8.98 12.86
C GLY A 99 -19.89 7.90 12.41
N ASN A 100 -19.64 7.22 11.29
CA ASN A 100 -20.40 6.02 10.92
C ASN A 100 -20.12 4.85 11.87
N GLU A 101 -18.90 4.30 11.84
CA GLU A 101 -18.43 3.19 12.65
C GLU A 101 -17.12 3.54 13.38
N PRO A 102 -16.75 2.81 14.45
CA PRO A 102 -15.53 3.14 15.19
C PRO A 102 -14.23 2.90 14.40
N ASP A 103 -14.26 2.09 13.34
CA ASP A 103 -13.08 1.84 12.49
C ASP A 103 -12.63 3.08 11.72
N GLU A 104 -13.53 4.01 11.38
CA GLU A 104 -13.14 5.30 10.81
C GLU A 104 -12.19 6.09 11.73
N GLU A 105 -12.41 6.04 13.04
CA GLU A 105 -11.50 6.66 14.02
C GLU A 105 -10.22 5.83 14.22
N GLN A 106 -10.32 4.49 14.23
CA GLN A 106 -9.14 3.60 14.33
C GLN A 106 -8.15 3.83 13.17
N GLN A 107 -8.63 3.74 11.92
CA GLN A 107 -7.80 3.90 10.72
C GLN A 107 -7.22 5.31 10.60
N MET A 108 -7.94 6.34 11.06
CA MET A 108 -7.46 7.72 10.99
C MET A 108 -6.38 7.99 12.03
N LEU A 109 -6.49 7.40 13.22
CA LEU A 109 -5.41 7.43 14.20
C LEU A 109 -4.16 6.73 13.66
N HIS A 110 -4.32 5.53 13.10
CA HIS A 110 -3.22 4.79 12.47
C HIS A 110 -2.57 5.60 11.32
N LEU A 111 -3.37 6.31 10.53
CA LEU A 111 -2.85 7.22 9.51
C LEU A 111 -2.00 8.36 10.12
N LEU A 112 -2.45 8.97 11.22
CA LEU A 112 -1.74 10.08 11.87
C LEU A 112 -0.36 9.68 12.41
N ILE A 113 -0.22 8.46 12.95
CA ILE A 113 1.08 7.92 13.40
C ILE A 113 1.96 7.40 12.24
N CYS A 114 1.43 7.38 11.02
CA CYS A 114 2.20 7.13 9.79
C CYS A 114 2.41 8.40 8.96
N ALA A 115 1.95 9.56 9.45
CA ALA A 115 1.90 10.79 8.66
C ALA A 115 3.28 11.38 8.33
N ASN A 116 4.38 10.86 8.88
CA ASN A 116 5.73 11.21 8.44
C ASN A 116 6.08 10.67 7.05
N GLU A 117 5.33 9.70 6.52
CA GLU A 117 5.64 9.04 5.24
C GLU A 117 4.98 9.69 4.02
N PHE A 118 4.01 10.59 4.24
CA PHE A 118 3.24 11.26 3.17
C PHE A 118 2.81 12.67 3.55
N ASP A 119 2.58 13.52 2.56
CA ASP A 119 2.08 14.88 2.74
C ASP A 119 0.54 14.85 2.79
N VAL A 120 -0.04 14.98 3.99
CA VAL A 120 -1.50 15.07 4.16
C VAL A 120 -1.97 16.44 3.67
N GLU A 121 -2.74 16.47 2.59
CA GLU A 121 -3.29 17.69 2.00
C GLU A 121 -4.81 17.82 2.21
N GLY A 122 -5.48 16.80 2.74
CA GLY A 122 -6.92 16.86 3.01
C GLY A 122 -7.44 15.75 3.92
N LEU A 123 -8.23 16.12 4.92
CA LEU A 123 -9.01 15.23 5.77
C LEU A 123 -10.48 15.66 5.68
N VAL A 124 -11.22 15.01 4.78
CA VAL A 124 -12.54 15.49 4.36
C VAL A 124 -13.64 14.57 4.85
N ALA A 125 -14.53 15.12 5.68
CA ALA A 125 -15.72 14.41 6.13
C ALA A 125 -16.72 14.36 4.99
N VAL A 126 -17.16 13.17 4.59
CA VAL A 126 -18.09 12.96 3.47
C VAL A 126 -19.26 12.06 3.88
N THR A 127 -20.30 12.02 3.07
CA THR A 127 -21.37 11.03 3.19
C THR A 127 -21.03 9.75 2.41
N GLY A 128 -21.80 8.70 2.66
CA GLY A 128 -21.77 7.44 1.91
C GLY A 128 -23.06 6.65 2.12
N LYS A 129 -22.98 5.34 1.94
CA LYS A 129 -24.09 4.42 2.18
C LYS A 129 -24.59 4.47 3.62
N TYR A 130 -23.67 4.59 4.58
CA TYR A 130 -23.95 4.41 6.00
C TYR A 130 -24.06 5.72 6.79
N LEU A 131 -23.60 6.84 6.22
CA LEU A 131 -23.77 8.19 6.78
C LEU A 131 -24.35 9.09 5.68
N ARG A 132 -25.64 9.42 5.78
CA ARG A 132 -26.39 10.21 4.81
C ARG A 132 -27.71 10.74 5.41
N PRO A 133 -28.32 11.78 4.83
CA PRO A 133 -29.53 12.41 5.38
C PRO A 133 -30.71 11.46 5.60
N GLU A 134 -30.80 10.39 4.81
CA GLU A 134 -31.89 9.41 4.88
C GLU A 134 -31.69 8.33 5.95
N ASP A 135 -30.57 8.33 6.69
CA ASP A 135 -30.33 7.35 7.74
C ASP A 135 -31.33 7.51 8.91
N LYS A 136 -31.61 6.42 9.62
CA LYS A 136 -32.57 6.41 10.74
C LYS A 136 -31.97 6.97 12.03
N ASN A 137 -30.64 6.94 12.16
CA ASN A 137 -29.93 7.48 13.31
C ASN A 137 -29.62 8.96 13.04
N PRO A 138 -30.16 9.92 13.83
CA PRO A 138 -29.88 11.34 13.65
C PRO A 138 -28.40 11.71 13.70
N TYR A 139 -27.58 10.90 14.38
CA TYR A 139 -26.13 11.09 14.38
C TYR A 139 -25.56 10.92 12.97
N ARG A 140 -25.98 9.87 12.25
CA ARG A 140 -25.51 9.52 10.89
C ARG A 140 -26.16 10.34 9.77
N GLN A 141 -26.98 11.34 10.10
CA GLN A 141 -27.61 12.24 9.13
C GLN A 141 -26.74 13.47 8.79
N LYS A 142 -25.60 13.65 9.46
CA LYS A 142 -24.73 14.82 9.31
C LYS A 142 -23.26 14.41 9.30
N LEU A 143 -22.43 15.28 8.73
CA LEU A 143 -20.98 15.10 8.68
C LEU A 143 -20.34 15.41 10.04
N HIS A 144 -19.23 14.74 10.34
CA HIS A 144 -18.48 14.88 11.59
C HIS A 144 -17.00 15.26 11.41
N PRO A 145 -16.66 16.41 10.80
CA PRO A 145 -15.27 16.86 10.68
C PRO A 145 -14.59 17.11 12.04
N GLU A 146 -15.36 17.33 13.11
CA GLU A 146 -14.85 17.50 14.47
C GLU A 146 -14.13 16.25 15.00
N LEU A 147 -14.44 15.06 14.46
CA LEU A 147 -13.75 13.83 14.84
C LEU A 147 -12.30 13.81 14.33
N PHE A 148 -12.02 14.37 13.14
CA PHE A 148 -10.65 14.61 12.70
C PHE A 148 -9.93 15.55 13.67
N THR A 149 -10.58 16.66 14.03
CA THR A 149 -10.01 17.65 14.95
C THR A 149 -9.66 17.01 16.29
N ARG A 150 -10.56 16.20 16.86
CA ARG A 150 -10.32 15.47 18.11
C ARG A 150 -9.11 14.55 18.05
N LEU A 151 -8.94 13.80 16.95
CA LEU A 151 -7.78 12.92 16.77
C LEU A 151 -6.49 13.73 16.59
N ILE A 152 -6.54 14.85 15.86
CA ILE A 152 -5.40 15.76 15.69
C ILE A 152 -5.01 16.40 17.03
N ASP A 153 -5.95 16.75 17.89
CA ASP A 153 -5.67 17.25 19.25
C ASP A 153 -4.95 16.20 20.11
N GLY A 154 -5.29 14.92 19.94
CA GLY A 154 -4.55 13.81 20.54
C GLY A 154 -3.13 13.67 19.97
N TYR A 155 -3.02 13.75 18.64
CA TYR A 155 -1.74 13.75 17.92
C TYR A 155 -0.82 14.88 18.39
N ALA A 156 -1.35 16.09 18.57
CA ALA A 156 -0.60 17.26 19.03
C ALA A 156 0.12 17.02 20.37
N LYS A 157 -0.48 16.21 21.26
CA LYS A 157 0.10 15.89 22.56
C LYS A 157 1.27 14.91 22.47
N VAL A 158 1.27 14.01 21.48
CA VAL A 158 2.34 13.03 21.26
C VAL A 158 3.36 13.49 20.21
N TYR A 159 3.04 14.53 19.43
CA TYR A 159 3.88 15.12 18.39
C TYR A 159 5.31 15.45 18.83
N PRO A 160 5.57 16.02 20.03
CA PRO A 160 6.94 16.24 20.49
C PRO A 160 7.76 14.95 20.59
N ASN A 161 7.13 13.83 20.96
CA ASN A 161 7.78 12.54 21.10
C ASN A 161 7.99 11.88 19.74
N LEU A 162 6.98 11.90 18.86
CA LEU A 162 7.09 11.38 17.49
C LEU A 162 8.29 11.95 16.72
N LYS A 163 8.58 13.24 16.91
CA LYS A 163 9.75 13.91 16.30
C LYS A 163 11.11 13.39 16.77
N LEU A 164 11.17 12.64 17.86
CA LEU A 164 12.39 11.98 18.29
C LEU A 164 12.74 10.79 17.38
N HIS A 165 11.73 10.13 16.83
CA HIS A 165 11.86 8.85 16.11
C HIS A 165 12.04 9.00 14.61
N ALA A 166 11.43 10.02 14.02
CA ALA A 166 11.53 10.27 12.59
C ALA A 166 11.38 11.75 12.24
N ALA A 167 11.90 12.12 11.07
CA ALA A 167 11.61 13.41 10.44
C ALA A 167 10.34 13.33 9.58
N GLY A 168 9.83 14.48 9.13
CA GLY A 168 8.73 14.54 8.16
C GLY A 168 7.32 14.65 8.75
N TRP A 169 7.17 14.58 10.07
CA TRP A 169 5.85 14.74 10.71
C TRP A 169 5.18 16.09 10.39
N PRO A 170 3.93 16.09 9.87
CA PRO A 170 3.18 17.32 9.69
C PRO A 170 2.89 17.97 11.04
N THR A 171 2.89 19.30 11.10
CA THR A 171 2.52 19.97 12.36
C THR A 171 1.03 19.80 12.64
N PRO A 172 0.61 19.77 13.92
CA PRO A 172 -0.82 19.77 14.26
C PRO A 172 -1.58 20.92 13.60
N GLU A 173 -0.99 22.12 13.53
CA GLU A 173 -1.59 23.29 12.88
C GLU A 173 -1.85 23.06 11.39
N HIS A 174 -0.91 22.41 10.69
CA HIS A 174 -1.09 22.03 9.28
C HIS A 174 -2.24 21.02 9.13
N LEU A 175 -2.27 19.98 9.97
CA LEU A 175 -3.32 18.96 9.94
C LEU A 175 -4.71 19.56 10.18
N HIS A 176 -4.87 20.47 11.15
CA HIS A 176 -6.12 21.19 11.34
C HIS A 176 -6.50 22.04 10.13
N GLY A 177 -5.51 22.68 9.48
CA GLY A 177 -5.71 23.53 8.31
C GLY A 177 -6.23 22.79 7.07
N VAL A 178 -6.10 21.46 7.03
CA VAL A 178 -6.57 20.61 5.92
C VAL A 178 -7.82 19.80 6.25
N VAL A 179 -8.47 20.05 7.40
CA VAL A 179 -9.78 19.46 7.73
C VAL A 179 -10.88 20.21 7.00
N ALA A 180 -11.78 19.48 6.32
CA ALA A 180 -12.92 20.08 5.63
C ALA A 180 -14.17 19.20 5.65
N SER A 181 -15.33 19.81 5.42
CA SER A 181 -16.57 19.10 5.12
C SER A 181 -16.81 19.05 3.62
N GLY A 182 -17.15 17.86 3.12
CA GLY A 182 -17.56 17.60 1.75
C GLY A 182 -19.07 17.80 1.53
N GLN A 183 -19.63 17.00 0.63
CA GLN A 183 -21.06 17.03 0.34
C GLN A 183 -21.88 16.44 1.49
N THR A 184 -23.04 17.04 1.77
CA THR A 184 -23.93 16.64 2.88
C THR A 184 -25.04 15.67 2.45
N GLY A 185 -25.15 15.35 1.16
CA GLY A 185 -26.18 14.45 0.62
C GLY A 185 -25.57 13.25 -0.10
N TYR A 186 -26.39 12.24 -0.40
CA TYR A 186 -25.92 10.99 -0.98
C TYR A 186 -25.60 11.07 -2.49
N GLY A 187 -24.45 10.49 -2.88
CA GLY A 187 -24.10 10.20 -4.28
C GLY A 187 -24.04 11.41 -5.22
N ILE A 188 -24.15 11.15 -6.52
CA ILE A 188 -24.10 12.18 -7.55
C ILE A 188 -25.28 13.18 -7.47
N ALA A 189 -26.39 12.80 -6.86
CA ALA A 189 -27.55 13.68 -6.65
C ALA A 189 -27.20 14.88 -5.75
N ALA A 190 -26.21 14.73 -4.87
CA ALA A 190 -25.69 15.79 -4.01
C ALA A 190 -24.66 16.70 -4.69
N THR A 191 -24.47 16.56 -6.01
CA THR A 191 -23.48 17.34 -6.77
C THR A 191 -24.14 18.15 -7.90
N GLY A 192 -23.43 19.11 -8.47
CA GLY A 192 -23.91 19.99 -9.53
C GLY A 192 -23.63 21.48 -9.27
N ALA A 193 -24.16 22.33 -10.14
CA ALA A 193 -23.97 23.79 -10.06
C ALA A 193 -24.42 24.33 -8.69
N GLY A 194 -23.59 25.19 -8.09
CA GLY A 194 -23.87 25.83 -6.80
C GLY A 194 -23.71 24.92 -5.58
N LYS A 195 -23.19 23.69 -5.73
CA LYS A 195 -23.01 22.73 -4.63
C LYS A 195 -21.55 22.56 -4.19
N ALA A 196 -20.69 23.53 -4.48
CA ALA A 196 -19.30 23.49 -4.03
C ALA A 196 -19.21 23.50 -2.50
N SER A 197 -18.50 22.53 -1.91
CA SER A 197 -18.22 22.46 -0.47
C SER A 197 -16.83 23.02 -0.14
N ALA A 198 -16.45 23.00 1.14
CA ALA A 198 -15.07 23.28 1.54
C ALA A 198 -14.14 22.15 1.06
N GLY A 199 -14.58 20.90 1.20
CA GLY A 199 -13.85 19.71 0.75
C GLY A 199 -13.63 19.68 -0.76
N SER A 200 -14.65 20.02 -1.56
CA SER A 200 -14.48 20.02 -3.02
C SER A 200 -13.49 21.10 -3.50
N LYS A 201 -13.48 22.27 -2.85
CA LYS A 201 -12.49 23.33 -3.12
C LYS A 201 -11.08 22.90 -2.71
N LEU A 202 -10.93 22.31 -1.53
CA LEU A 202 -9.65 21.78 -1.04
C LEU A 202 -9.05 20.76 -2.03
N ILE A 203 -9.87 19.86 -2.61
CA ILE A 203 -9.41 18.92 -3.64
C ILE A 203 -8.90 19.68 -4.88
N ILE A 204 -9.62 20.69 -5.35
CA ILE A 204 -9.20 21.50 -6.51
C ILE A 204 -7.88 22.21 -6.19
N ASP A 205 -7.77 22.85 -5.04
CA ASP A 205 -6.57 23.59 -4.62
C ASP A 205 -5.35 22.67 -4.52
N ALA A 206 -5.53 21.47 -3.96
CA ALA A 206 -4.49 20.45 -3.93
C ALA A 206 -4.05 20.07 -5.35
N VAL A 207 -4.96 19.65 -6.24
CA VAL A 207 -4.59 19.15 -7.57
C VAL A 207 -3.97 20.26 -8.46
N THR A 208 -4.40 21.50 -8.28
CA THR A 208 -3.91 22.67 -9.04
C THR A 208 -2.65 23.30 -8.47
N LYS A 209 -2.23 22.91 -7.26
CA LYS A 209 -0.93 23.28 -6.68
C LYS A 209 0.20 23.02 -7.70
N LYS A 210 1.19 23.93 -7.72
CA LYS A 210 2.40 23.83 -8.56
C LYS A 210 3.36 22.78 -8.01
N ASP A 211 2.88 21.55 -7.99
CA ASP A 211 3.56 20.34 -7.56
C ASP A 211 3.30 19.28 -8.64
N ALA A 212 4.38 18.67 -9.13
CA ALA A 212 4.33 17.71 -10.22
C ALA A 212 3.86 16.32 -9.74
N ARG A 213 3.95 16.04 -8.44
CA ARG A 213 3.57 14.76 -7.85
C ARG A 213 2.06 14.54 -7.98
N PRO A 214 1.61 13.29 -8.24
CA PRO A 214 0.21 12.96 -8.23
C PRO A 214 -0.40 13.17 -6.83
N VAL A 215 -1.73 13.35 -6.80
CA VAL A 215 -2.51 13.40 -5.56
C VAL A 215 -3.24 12.08 -5.40
N HIS A 216 -2.96 11.41 -4.28
CA HIS A 216 -3.64 10.20 -3.85
C HIS A 216 -4.92 10.58 -3.12
N ILE A 217 -6.05 10.04 -3.58
CA ILE A 217 -7.34 10.23 -2.94
C ILE A 217 -7.82 8.87 -2.45
N VAL A 218 -7.88 8.71 -1.14
CA VAL A 218 -8.49 7.55 -0.49
C VAL A 218 -9.95 7.86 -0.26
N VAL A 219 -10.82 7.04 -0.85
CA VAL A 219 -12.27 7.11 -0.66
C VAL A 219 -12.68 5.98 0.26
N ASN A 220 -12.82 6.29 1.55
CA ASN A 220 -13.26 5.34 2.58
C ASN A 220 -14.78 5.25 2.70
N ALA A 221 -15.51 6.10 1.98
CA ALA A 221 -16.97 6.18 1.96
C ALA A 221 -17.50 6.45 0.53
N GLY A 222 -18.28 7.53 0.35
CA GLY A 222 -18.73 8.00 -0.96
C GLY A 222 -17.74 8.95 -1.64
N ALA A 223 -17.70 8.94 -2.98
CA ALA A 223 -16.82 9.80 -3.77
C ALA A 223 -17.48 11.12 -4.23
N ASN A 224 -18.68 11.45 -3.72
CA ASN A 224 -19.47 12.60 -4.16
C ASN A 224 -18.74 13.96 -4.06
N THR A 225 -17.82 14.12 -3.12
CA THR A 225 -17.05 15.35 -2.94
C THR A 225 -15.98 15.50 -4.02
N LEU A 226 -15.37 14.38 -4.43
CA LEU A 226 -14.51 14.36 -5.62
C LEU A 226 -15.32 14.59 -6.91
N THR A 227 -16.52 14.01 -7.02
CA THR A 227 -17.44 14.29 -8.13
C THR A 227 -17.74 15.78 -8.24
N GLN A 228 -18.03 16.45 -7.12
CA GLN A 228 -18.27 17.90 -7.12
C GLN A 228 -17.03 18.68 -7.58
N ALA A 229 -15.84 18.34 -7.05
CA ALA A 229 -14.59 18.99 -7.45
C ALA A 229 -14.33 18.87 -8.96
N LEU A 230 -14.53 17.67 -9.52
CA LEU A 230 -14.39 17.42 -10.96
C LEU A 230 -15.42 18.19 -11.80
N ARG A 231 -16.68 18.27 -11.35
CA ARG A 231 -17.74 19.04 -12.02
C ARG A 231 -17.43 20.54 -12.03
N ASP A 232 -17.04 21.09 -10.89
CA ASP A 232 -16.72 22.52 -10.76
C ASP A 232 -15.49 22.88 -11.60
N TYR A 233 -14.42 22.06 -11.54
CA TYR A 233 -13.23 22.28 -12.37
C TYR A 233 -13.56 22.18 -13.87
N ARG A 234 -14.31 21.15 -14.30
CA ARG A 234 -14.72 20.99 -15.70
C ARG A 234 -15.57 22.14 -16.23
N ALA A 235 -16.42 22.75 -15.40
CA ALA A 235 -17.27 23.86 -15.83
C ALA A 235 -16.50 25.14 -16.17
N GLY A 236 -15.31 25.34 -15.59
CA GLY A 236 -14.51 26.55 -15.74
C GLY A 236 -13.24 26.42 -16.59
N HIS A 237 -12.94 25.22 -17.10
CA HIS A 237 -11.65 24.93 -17.76
C HIS A 237 -11.82 24.22 -19.10
N SER A 238 -10.81 24.34 -19.94
CA SER A 238 -10.73 23.65 -21.24
C SER A 238 -10.62 22.13 -21.07
N PRO A 239 -11.00 21.33 -22.09
CA PRO A 239 -10.81 19.88 -22.08
C PRO A 239 -9.36 19.46 -21.79
N GLU A 240 -8.38 20.20 -22.28
CA GLU A 240 -6.94 19.95 -22.08
C GLU A 240 -6.56 20.11 -20.60
N GLU A 241 -7.02 21.18 -19.96
CA GLU A 241 -6.78 21.44 -18.54
C GLU A 241 -7.48 20.40 -17.66
N VAL A 242 -8.68 19.96 -18.03
CA VAL A 242 -9.42 18.89 -17.33
C VAL A 242 -8.68 17.56 -17.46
N ARG A 243 -8.17 17.20 -18.65
CA ARG A 243 -7.35 15.99 -18.82
C ARG A 243 -6.09 16.05 -17.97
N ALA A 244 -5.42 17.20 -17.93
CA ALA A 244 -4.23 17.39 -17.08
C ALA A 244 -4.55 17.29 -15.58
N PHE A 245 -5.69 17.83 -15.13
CA PHE A 245 -6.18 17.69 -13.76
C PHE A 245 -6.45 16.22 -13.40
N VAL A 246 -7.19 15.51 -14.25
CA VAL A 246 -7.54 14.09 -14.04
C VAL A 246 -6.29 13.20 -14.04
N ALA A 247 -5.31 13.46 -14.91
CA ALA A 247 -4.07 12.69 -15.00
C ALA A 247 -3.23 12.73 -13.71
N LYS A 248 -3.39 13.76 -12.87
CA LYS A 248 -2.71 13.86 -11.56
C LYS A 248 -3.38 13.03 -10.47
N LEU A 249 -4.60 12.55 -10.66
CA LEU A 249 -5.33 11.82 -9.63
C LEU A 249 -4.92 10.34 -9.58
N ARG A 250 -4.76 9.82 -8.37
CA ARG A 250 -4.66 8.39 -8.07
C ARG A 250 -5.71 8.06 -7.03
N VAL A 251 -6.81 7.43 -7.43
CA VAL A 251 -7.94 7.18 -6.52
C VAL A 251 -7.97 5.74 -6.08
N PHE A 252 -8.10 5.51 -4.77
CA PHE A 252 -8.33 4.21 -4.18
C PHE A 252 -9.68 4.24 -3.45
N GLU A 253 -10.64 3.49 -3.96
CA GLU A 253 -12.00 3.38 -3.43
C GLU A 253 -12.18 2.08 -2.64
N ASN A 254 -12.49 2.22 -1.36
CA ASN A 254 -12.83 1.14 -0.45
C ASN A 254 -14.35 0.91 -0.48
N GLY A 255 -14.76 -0.29 -0.89
CA GLY A 255 -16.13 -0.80 -0.73
C GLY A 255 -17.21 -0.14 -1.60
N ALA A 256 -16.88 0.93 -2.33
CA ALA A 256 -17.78 1.66 -3.24
C ALA A 256 -19.15 1.96 -2.61
N GLN A 257 -19.18 2.95 -1.72
CA GLN A 257 -20.34 3.22 -0.86
C GLN A 257 -21.33 4.26 -1.42
N ASP A 258 -21.11 4.77 -2.63
CA ASP A 258 -22.10 5.53 -3.39
C ASP A 258 -21.90 5.31 -4.90
N ASN A 259 -22.78 5.87 -5.72
CA ASN A 259 -22.69 5.78 -7.19
C ASN A 259 -21.67 6.74 -7.81
N SER A 260 -20.95 7.53 -7.01
CA SER A 260 -20.06 8.58 -7.50
C SER A 260 -18.82 8.00 -8.17
N GLY A 261 -18.25 6.91 -7.63
CA GLY A 261 -17.07 6.27 -8.22
C GLY A 261 -17.33 5.77 -9.64
N ALA A 262 -18.46 5.08 -9.86
CA ALA A 262 -18.86 4.63 -11.19
C ALA A 262 -19.12 5.81 -12.14
N TRP A 263 -19.80 6.87 -11.67
CA TRP A 263 -20.03 8.07 -12.48
C TRP A 263 -18.72 8.75 -12.89
N ILE A 264 -17.77 8.91 -11.96
CA ILE A 264 -16.45 9.50 -12.26
C ILE A 264 -15.74 8.67 -13.33
N CYS A 265 -15.71 7.34 -13.18
CA CYS A 265 -15.02 6.46 -14.12
C CYS A 265 -15.71 6.37 -15.48
N HIS A 266 -17.02 6.65 -15.56
CA HIS A 266 -17.74 6.81 -16.81
C HIS A 266 -17.37 8.11 -17.54
N GLU A 267 -17.37 9.22 -16.81
CA GLU A 267 -17.15 10.57 -17.36
C GLU A 267 -15.67 10.87 -17.64
N PHE A 268 -14.77 10.24 -16.90
CA PHE A 268 -13.33 10.42 -16.98
C PHE A 268 -12.64 9.05 -17.11
N PRO A 269 -12.81 8.35 -18.25
CA PRO A 269 -12.35 6.96 -18.41
C PRO A 269 -10.84 6.77 -18.25
N ASP A 270 -10.05 7.84 -18.39
CA ASP A 270 -8.59 7.83 -18.22
C ASP A 270 -8.14 7.97 -16.75
N ILE A 271 -9.05 8.29 -15.81
CA ILE A 271 -8.70 8.48 -14.39
C ILE A 271 -8.10 7.21 -13.78
N PHE A 272 -7.01 7.30 -13.04
CA PHE A 272 -6.50 6.14 -12.32
C PHE A 272 -7.41 5.85 -11.11
N TRP A 273 -8.14 4.73 -11.18
CA TRP A 273 -9.11 4.34 -10.17
C TRP A 273 -8.96 2.87 -9.79
N VAL A 274 -8.59 2.62 -8.55
CA VAL A 274 -8.58 1.30 -7.92
C VAL A 274 -9.85 1.15 -7.10
N ARG A 275 -10.59 0.07 -7.31
CA ARG A 275 -11.74 -0.31 -6.49
C ARG A 275 -11.43 -1.60 -5.75
N SER A 276 -11.41 -1.52 -4.42
CA SER A 276 -11.21 -2.67 -3.54
C SER A 276 -12.50 -2.98 -2.78
N ASN A 277 -13.14 -4.10 -3.13
CA ASN A 277 -14.38 -4.55 -2.51
C ASN A 277 -14.16 -5.53 -1.36
N TYR A 278 -12.97 -6.13 -1.24
CA TYR A 278 -12.69 -7.24 -0.33
C TYR A 278 -11.31 -7.14 0.37
N GLN A 279 -10.22 -6.89 -0.37
CA GLN A 279 -8.85 -6.69 0.13
C GLN A 279 -8.78 -5.61 1.18
N THR A 280 -9.53 -4.52 1.00
CA THR A 280 -9.58 -3.38 1.91
C THR A 280 -9.90 -3.76 3.36
N TYR A 281 -10.60 -4.88 3.57
CA TYR A 281 -10.96 -5.38 4.89
C TYR A 281 -9.90 -6.28 5.54
N CYS A 282 -8.78 -6.56 4.87
CA CYS A 282 -7.86 -7.61 5.27
C CYS A 282 -6.84 -7.20 6.35
N PHE A 283 -6.89 -5.97 6.88
CA PHE A 283 -6.07 -5.55 8.02
C PHE A 283 -6.42 -6.37 9.27
N GLY A 284 -7.64 -6.29 9.79
CA GLY A 284 -8.13 -7.23 10.83
C GLY A 284 -8.72 -8.53 10.26
N GLY A 285 -9.01 -8.58 8.96
CA GLY A 285 -9.51 -9.76 8.24
C GLY A 285 -10.85 -9.45 7.58
N PRO A 286 -11.24 -10.06 6.45
CA PRO A 286 -12.42 -9.54 5.77
C PRO A 286 -13.73 -9.81 6.50
N SER A 287 -13.75 -10.64 7.56
CA SER A 287 -14.93 -10.83 8.41
C SER A 287 -14.59 -11.34 9.81
N ASN A 288 -15.55 -11.28 10.74
CA ASN A 288 -15.41 -11.80 12.11
C ASN A 288 -15.19 -13.33 12.22
N VAL A 289 -15.28 -14.07 11.11
CA VAL A 289 -15.06 -15.53 11.07
C VAL A 289 -13.87 -15.94 10.20
N THR A 290 -13.44 -15.07 9.30
CA THR A 290 -12.28 -15.26 8.43
C THR A 290 -11.30 -14.13 8.72
N LEU A 291 -10.38 -14.34 9.66
CA LEU A 291 -9.50 -13.29 10.16
C LEU A 291 -8.11 -13.31 9.49
N GLY A 292 -7.76 -14.31 8.69
CA GLY A 292 -6.44 -14.47 8.05
C GLY A 292 -5.36 -15.07 8.96
N PRO A 293 -4.06 -14.82 8.72
CA PRO A 293 -2.94 -15.19 9.62
C PRO A 293 -3.11 -14.73 11.07
N HIS A 294 -2.54 -15.44 12.04
CA HIS A 294 -2.76 -15.11 13.46
C HIS A 294 -1.70 -14.12 13.99
N ASN A 295 -1.76 -12.86 13.55
CA ASN A 295 -0.77 -11.82 13.87
C ASN A 295 -0.86 -11.26 15.29
N TRP A 296 -1.96 -11.51 15.99
CA TRP A 296 -2.21 -11.02 17.35
C TRP A 296 -1.99 -12.10 18.41
N LYS A 297 -0.97 -12.94 18.23
CA LYS A 297 -0.55 -13.84 19.31
C LYS A 297 0.00 -13.02 20.49
N PRO A 298 -0.16 -13.49 21.74
CA PRO A 298 -0.72 -14.79 22.14
C PRO A 298 -2.24 -14.82 22.34
N TYR A 299 -2.97 -13.74 22.01
CA TYR A 299 -4.40 -13.64 22.28
C TYR A 299 -5.24 -14.59 21.39
N PRO A 300 -6.47 -14.93 21.79
CA PRO A 300 -7.32 -15.87 21.05
C PRO A 300 -7.55 -15.47 19.59
N TYR A 301 -7.66 -16.45 18.68
CA TYR A 301 -8.01 -16.20 17.28
C TYR A 301 -9.49 -15.78 17.13
N SER A 302 -9.80 -14.53 17.46
CA SER A 302 -11.13 -13.93 17.41
C SER A 302 -11.04 -12.39 17.30
N PRO A 303 -12.13 -11.70 16.94
CA PRO A 303 -12.20 -10.25 17.07
C PRO A 303 -11.89 -9.74 18.47
N ASP A 304 -12.36 -10.44 19.51
CA ASP A 304 -12.06 -10.11 20.90
C ASP A 304 -10.56 -10.22 21.21
N GLY A 305 -9.86 -11.24 20.69
CA GLY A 305 -8.41 -11.34 20.85
C GLY A 305 -7.62 -10.27 20.09
N GLN A 306 -8.13 -9.77 18.96
CA GLN A 306 -7.55 -8.59 18.33
C GLN A 306 -7.78 -7.33 19.19
N ASP A 307 -8.94 -7.20 19.81
CA ASP A 307 -9.19 -6.11 20.75
C ASP A 307 -8.31 -6.22 22.00
N GLU A 308 -8.05 -7.42 22.53
CA GLU A 308 -7.06 -7.63 23.61
C GLU A 308 -5.66 -7.18 23.18
N TRP A 309 -5.24 -7.52 21.94
CA TRP A 309 -3.99 -7.03 21.38
C TRP A 309 -3.95 -5.51 21.28
N ALA A 310 -5.00 -4.87 20.78
CA ALA A 310 -5.07 -3.41 20.71
C ALA A 310 -5.16 -2.77 22.09
N ALA A 311 -5.73 -3.45 23.09
CA ALA A 311 -5.76 -2.97 24.46
C ALA A 311 -4.35 -2.78 24.99
N GLU A 312 -3.46 -3.74 24.75
CA GLU A 312 -2.08 -3.71 25.20
C GLU A 312 -1.17 -2.86 24.32
N ASN A 313 -1.24 -3.02 22.99
CA ASN A 313 -0.25 -2.50 22.05
C ASN A 313 -0.64 -1.18 21.38
N VAL A 314 -1.86 -0.70 21.60
CA VAL A 314 -2.36 0.54 20.98
C VAL A 314 -2.98 1.47 22.02
N ARG A 315 -3.83 0.96 22.92
CA ARG A 315 -4.58 1.81 23.85
C ARG A 315 -3.85 2.10 25.15
N ALA A 316 -3.51 1.05 25.90
CA ALA A 316 -2.93 1.20 27.22
C ALA A 316 -1.50 1.74 27.14
N ASN A 317 -1.19 2.79 27.89
CA ASN A 317 0.17 3.35 28.03
C ASN A 317 0.80 3.97 26.77
N HIS A 318 0.03 4.22 25.70
CA HIS A 318 0.54 4.82 24.45
C HIS A 318 0.08 6.27 24.24
N GLY A 319 -0.08 7.00 25.36
CA GLY A 319 -0.34 8.43 25.37
C GLY A 319 -1.74 8.82 24.87
N ALA A 320 -1.91 10.11 24.58
CA ALA A 320 -3.23 10.68 24.28
C ALA A 320 -3.88 10.12 23.01
N LEU A 321 -3.10 9.67 22.02
CA LEU A 321 -3.67 8.96 20.87
C LEU A 321 -4.18 7.59 21.26
N GLY A 322 -3.41 6.80 22.02
CA GLY A 322 -3.85 5.49 22.50
C GLY A 322 -5.19 5.55 23.25
N GLU A 323 -5.38 6.58 24.09
CA GLU A 323 -6.65 6.82 24.82
C GLU A 323 -7.84 7.11 23.89
N LEU A 324 -7.60 7.65 22.70
CA LEU A 324 -8.64 7.98 21.72
C LEU A 324 -8.98 6.81 20.79
N TYR A 325 -8.13 5.79 20.68
CA TYR A 325 -8.38 4.64 19.82
C TYR A 325 -9.59 3.84 20.34
N PRO A 326 -10.72 3.81 19.62
CA PRO A 326 -11.93 3.20 20.15
C PRO A 326 -11.89 1.68 20.04
N VAL A 327 -12.70 1.00 20.85
CA VAL A 327 -13.04 -0.41 20.62
C VAL A 327 -14.02 -0.47 19.46
N ARG A 328 -13.75 -1.31 18.46
CA ARG A 328 -14.66 -1.52 17.32
C ARG A 328 -15.84 -2.39 17.71
N ARG A 329 -16.76 -1.80 18.47
CA ARG A 329 -17.98 -2.46 18.94
C ARG A 329 -19.17 -2.04 18.10
N MET A 330 -19.90 -3.03 17.58
CA MET A 330 -21.19 -2.82 16.92
C MET A 330 -22.27 -3.61 17.64
N GLY A 331 -23.20 -2.88 18.26
CA GLY A 331 -24.17 -3.47 19.18
C GLY A 331 -23.46 -4.16 20.35
N ASN A 332 -23.72 -5.46 20.54
CA ASN A 332 -23.13 -6.25 21.61
C ASN A 332 -21.88 -7.04 21.21
N ARG A 333 -21.34 -6.84 20.00
CA ARG A 333 -20.21 -7.62 19.47
C ARG A 333 -18.99 -6.75 19.21
N ILE A 334 -17.81 -7.29 19.50
CA ILE A 334 -16.54 -6.76 19.00
C ILE A 334 -16.34 -7.26 17.57
N HIS A 335 -15.87 -6.37 16.71
CA HIS A 335 -15.52 -6.66 15.33
C HIS A 335 -14.01 -6.61 15.13
N PHE A 336 -13.52 -7.27 14.08
CA PHE A 336 -12.08 -7.26 13.74
C PHE A 336 -11.53 -5.83 13.67
N LEU A 337 -10.26 -5.62 14.01
CA LEU A 337 -9.65 -4.29 14.01
C LEU A 337 -9.58 -3.68 12.63
N GLU A 338 -9.71 -2.35 12.57
CA GLU A 338 -9.55 -1.51 11.38
C GLU A 338 -10.25 -2.08 10.15
N GLY A 339 -11.51 -1.67 9.97
CA GLY A 339 -12.43 -2.12 8.94
C GLY A 339 -11.87 -2.04 7.54
N GLY A 340 -12.28 -1.04 6.77
CA GLY A 340 -11.94 -0.96 5.34
C GLY A 340 -10.86 0.08 5.00
N GLY A 341 -10.70 1.14 5.76
CA GLY A 341 -10.02 2.33 5.28
C GLY A 341 -8.55 2.47 5.61
N THR A 342 -7.93 1.47 6.26
CA THR A 342 -6.47 1.40 6.47
C THR A 342 -5.73 0.99 5.21
N ILE A 343 -6.10 -0.14 4.60
CA ILE A 343 -5.43 -0.70 3.42
C ILE A 343 -5.25 0.30 2.25
N PRO A 344 -6.20 1.18 1.91
CA PRO A 344 -6.08 2.12 0.79
C PRO A 344 -4.84 3.02 0.79
N TRP A 345 -4.26 3.35 1.95
CA TRP A 345 -3.08 4.22 2.05
C TRP A 345 -1.81 3.49 2.47
N MET A 346 -1.87 2.20 2.83
CA MET A 346 -0.71 1.50 3.41
C MET A 346 0.47 1.29 2.47
N GLY A 347 0.24 1.21 1.16
CA GLY A 347 1.29 1.21 0.17
C GLY A 347 2.15 2.48 0.19
N LEU A 348 1.62 3.60 0.69
CA LEU A 348 2.33 4.89 0.79
C LEU A 348 3.28 4.95 1.99
N VAL A 349 3.24 3.98 2.90
CA VAL A 349 4.19 3.82 4.01
C VAL A 349 5.42 3.01 3.57
N CYS A 350 5.27 2.15 2.55
CA CYS A 350 6.29 1.20 2.14
C CYS A 350 6.76 1.43 0.69
N HIS A 351 7.51 2.52 0.48
CA HIS A 351 7.99 2.98 -0.84
C HIS A 351 8.90 1.97 -1.56
N GLY A 352 9.79 1.32 -0.81
CA GLY A 352 10.72 0.31 -1.35
C GLY A 352 10.04 -0.95 -1.90
N LEU A 353 8.76 -1.14 -1.58
CA LEU A 353 7.94 -2.24 -2.05
C LEU A 353 6.94 -1.80 -3.12
N THR A 354 6.27 -0.65 -2.96
CA THR A 354 5.07 -0.30 -3.74
C THR A 354 5.33 0.86 -4.71
N ASP A 355 4.83 0.74 -5.95
CA ASP A 355 4.67 1.89 -6.87
C ASP A 355 3.19 2.17 -7.06
N SER A 356 2.75 3.36 -6.66
CA SER A 356 1.34 3.80 -6.78
C SER A 356 0.83 3.87 -8.23
N ALA A 357 1.72 3.95 -9.22
CA ALA A 357 1.37 3.93 -10.63
C ALA A 357 1.20 2.50 -11.19
N GLU A 358 1.56 1.48 -10.42
CA GLU A 358 1.64 0.09 -10.87
C GLU A 358 0.79 -0.84 -9.98
N PRO A 359 -0.55 -0.80 -10.16
CA PRO A 359 -1.49 -1.45 -9.24
C PRO A 359 -1.37 -3.00 -9.24
N SER A 360 -0.76 -3.59 -10.27
CA SER A 360 -0.54 -5.03 -10.37
C SER A 360 0.76 -5.53 -9.75
N TRP A 361 1.59 -4.65 -9.19
CA TRP A 361 2.85 -5.08 -8.60
C TRP A 361 2.70 -5.60 -7.17
N GLY A 362 1.62 -5.23 -6.48
CA GLY A 362 1.36 -5.67 -5.11
C GLY A 362 2.22 -4.93 -4.08
N GLY A 363 1.71 -4.86 -2.86
CA GLY A 363 2.36 -4.22 -1.72
C GLY A 363 1.39 -4.12 -0.55
N TRP A 364 1.64 -3.19 0.36
CA TRP A 364 0.83 -3.06 1.58
C TRP A 364 -0.63 -2.62 1.34
N SER A 365 -0.91 -1.99 0.19
CA SER A 365 -2.29 -1.70 -0.25
C SER A 365 -2.92 -2.82 -1.09
N GLY A 366 -2.27 -3.98 -1.19
CA GLY A 366 -2.75 -5.13 -1.94
C GLY A 366 -2.29 -5.13 -3.38
N ARG A 367 -2.92 -5.98 -4.20
CA ARG A 367 -2.60 -6.15 -5.62
C ARG A 367 -3.87 -6.20 -6.45
N PHE A 368 -3.82 -5.53 -7.59
CA PHE A 368 -4.96 -5.35 -8.49
C PHE A 368 -4.62 -5.80 -9.91
N SER A 369 -5.62 -5.77 -10.79
CA SER A 369 -5.50 -6.11 -12.19
C SER A 369 -4.49 -5.20 -12.90
N ALA A 370 -3.77 -5.74 -13.88
CA ALA A 370 -2.83 -4.96 -14.70
C ALA A 370 -3.54 -3.94 -15.61
N GLU A 371 -4.80 -4.24 -15.97
CA GLU A 371 -5.66 -3.38 -16.76
C GLU A 371 -6.99 -3.13 -16.07
N LYS A 372 -7.71 -2.12 -16.51
CA LYS A 372 -9.05 -1.83 -15.99
C LYS A 372 -10.06 -2.86 -16.51
N LEU A 373 -10.95 -3.29 -15.64
CA LEU A 373 -12.09 -4.13 -16.00
C LEU A 373 -13.36 -3.27 -16.01
N THR A 374 -14.23 -3.54 -16.97
CA THR A 374 -15.48 -2.78 -17.16
C THR A 374 -16.58 -3.30 -16.26
N ASN A 375 -17.36 -2.39 -15.68
CA ASN A 375 -18.51 -2.62 -14.82
C ASN A 375 -18.18 -3.51 -13.61
N VAL A 376 -17.05 -3.23 -12.95
CA VAL A 376 -16.73 -3.82 -11.64
C VAL A 376 -17.61 -3.13 -10.60
N TRP A 377 -18.74 -3.75 -10.29
CA TRP A 377 -19.76 -3.20 -9.42
C TRP A 377 -19.32 -3.06 -7.95
N SER A 378 -19.98 -2.18 -7.22
CA SER A 378 -19.92 -2.11 -5.76
C SER A 378 -20.24 -3.47 -5.13
N ARG A 379 -19.66 -3.78 -3.97
CA ARG A 379 -20.06 -4.95 -3.18
C ARG A 379 -21.48 -4.86 -2.61
N HIS A 380 -22.09 -3.67 -2.60
CA HIS A 380 -23.39 -3.39 -2.01
C HIS A 380 -24.49 -3.36 -3.06
N SER A 381 -25.44 -4.31 -3.01
CA SER A 381 -26.45 -4.51 -4.05
C SER A 381 -27.33 -3.30 -4.36
N ASP A 382 -27.63 -2.46 -3.37
CA ASP A 382 -28.36 -1.20 -3.56
C ASP A 382 -27.53 -0.16 -4.32
N ILE A 383 -26.22 -0.09 -4.03
CA ILE A 383 -25.30 0.77 -4.78
C ILE A 383 -25.10 0.23 -6.21
N GLN A 384 -25.01 -1.10 -6.39
CA GLN A 384 -24.96 -1.71 -7.73
C GLN A 384 -26.16 -1.30 -8.60
N ALA A 385 -27.34 -1.17 -8.00
CA ALA A 385 -28.53 -0.72 -8.71
C ALA A 385 -28.40 0.75 -9.17
N ASP A 386 -27.87 1.61 -8.31
CA ASP A 386 -27.60 3.02 -8.65
C ASP A 386 -26.52 3.14 -9.75
N GLU A 387 -25.47 2.29 -9.69
CA GLU A 387 -24.37 2.29 -10.65
C GLU A 387 -24.81 1.87 -12.07
N GLN A 388 -25.95 1.19 -12.23
CA GLN A 388 -26.46 0.83 -13.57
C GLN A 388 -26.68 2.06 -14.46
N ALA A 389 -26.95 3.22 -13.87
CA ALA A 389 -27.08 4.48 -14.60
C ALA A 389 -25.74 5.04 -15.12
N CYS A 390 -24.61 4.46 -14.72
CA CYS A 390 -23.26 4.95 -15.02
C CYS A 390 -22.49 4.02 -15.99
N VAL A 391 -23.16 3.12 -16.70
CA VAL A 391 -22.50 2.20 -17.63
C VAL A 391 -22.15 2.87 -18.97
N PRO A 392 -21.00 2.52 -19.60
CA PRO A 392 -19.92 1.70 -19.04
C PRO A 392 -18.99 2.51 -18.14
N PHE A 393 -18.38 1.87 -17.16
CA PHE A 393 -17.26 2.44 -16.39
C PHE A 393 -16.19 1.38 -16.17
N SER A 394 -14.92 1.76 -16.03
CA SER A 394 -13.82 0.79 -15.88
C SER A 394 -12.85 1.19 -14.78
N VAL A 395 -12.42 0.22 -13.98
CA VAL A 395 -11.55 0.40 -12.80
C VAL A 395 -10.53 -0.72 -12.71
N TYR A 396 -9.40 -0.47 -12.03
CA TYR A 396 -8.54 -1.56 -11.55
C TYR A 396 -9.24 -2.28 -10.39
N THR A 397 -9.22 -3.60 -10.40
CA THR A 397 -9.92 -4.43 -9.40
C THR A 397 -9.00 -5.49 -8.84
N GLU A 398 -9.38 -6.04 -7.69
CA GLU A 398 -8.56 -6.93 -6.88
C GLU A 398 -8.07 -8.15 -7.65
N ALA A 399 -6.78 -8.45 -7.50
CA ALA A 399 -6.17 -9.66 -8.02
C ALA A 399 -6.01 -10.71 -6.91
N LYS A 400 -5.75 -11.96 -7.31
CA LYS A 400 -5.57 -13.09 -6.38
C LYS A 400 -4.12 -13.51 -6.34
N ASP A 401 -3.67 -13.85 -5.14
CA ASP A 401 -2.35 -14.43 -4.94
C ASP A 401 -2.46 -15.80 -4.30
N ARG A 402 -1.39 -16.58 -4.47
CA ARG A 402 -1.15 -17.79 -3.69
C ARG A 402 0.08 -17.58 -2.82
N TRP A 403 -0.12 -17.58 -1.51
CA TRP A 403 0.92 -17.37 -0.52
C TRP A 403 0.87 -18.46 0.55
N THR A 404 2.05 -18.91 0.99
CA THR A 404 2.17 -19.85 2.10
C THR A 404 2.73 -19.09 3.29
N ASP A 405 1.98 -19.08 4.39
CA ASP A 405 2.41 -18.44 5.63
C ASP A 405 3.65 -19.16 6.17
N PRO A 406 4.80 -18.48 6.31
CA PRO A 406 6.01 -19.11 6.78
C PRO A 406 5.94 -19.50 8.27
N GLU A 407 4.97 -18.98 9.03
CA GLU A 407 4.84 -19.28 10.46
C GLU A 407 4.16 -20.64 10.72
N ASP A 408 3.08 -20.94 10.00
CA ASP A 408 2.28 -22.16 10.23
C ASP A 408 2.14 -23.08 8.99
N GLY A 409 2.70 -22.68 7.85
CA GLY A 409 2.66 -23.44 6.59
C GLY A 409 1.30 -23.42 5.88
N LYS A 410 0.34 -22.62 6.35
CA LYS A 410 -0.99 -22.52 5.74
C LYS A 410 -0.93 -21.80 4.40
N VAL A 411 -1.61 -22.37 3.41
CA VAL A 411 -1.74 -21.77 2.08
C VAL A 411 -2.99 -20.89 2.02
N TYR A 412 -2.81 -19.66 1.59
CA TYR A 412 -3.84 -18.69 1.23
C TYR A 412 -3.84 -18.51 -0.28
N ASP A 413 -4.97 -18.73 -0.95
CA ASP A 413 -5.09 -18.74 -2.41
C ASP A 413 -6.38 -18.02 -2.83
N ASP A 414 -6.43 -16.73 -2.55
CA ASP A 414 -7.58 -15.88 -2.83
C ASP A 414 -7.19 -14.39 -2.90
N ALA A 415 -8.19 -13.52 -3.04
CA ALA A 415 -7.97 -12.08 -3.17
C ALA A 415 -7.46 -11.42 -1.88
N SER A 416 -7.46 -12.10 -0.73
CA SER A 416 -6.97 -11.59 0.57
C SER A 416 -5.47 -11.82 0.75
N ALA A 417 -4.92 -12.84 0.09
CA ALA A 417 -3.50 -13.20 0.14
C ALA A 417 -2.53 -12.05 -0.24
N PRO A 418 -2.84 -11.15 -1.19
CA PRO A 418 -2.02 -9.96 -1.48
C PRO A 418 -1.82 -9.02 -0.28
N ILE A 419 -2.74 -9.03 0.69
CA ILE A 419 -2.62 -8.25 1.94
C ILE A 419 -2.00 -9.09 3.05
N TRP A 420 -2.53 -10.30 3.26
CA TRP A 420 -2.13 -11.14 4.40
C TRP A 420 -0.66 -11.50 4.44
N ARG A 421 0.00 -11.61 3.28
CA ARG A 421 1.45 -11.85 3.20
C ARG A 421 2.31 -10.78 3.87
N TRP A 422 1.80 -9.55 4.00
CA TRP A 422 2.51 -8.40 4.56
C TRP A 422 2.09 -8.08 5.99
N ARG A 423 1.07 -8.75 6.49
CA ARG A 423 0.32 -8.27 7.65
C ARG A 423 1.12 -8.29 8.95
N THR A 424 2.04 -9.23 9.11
CA THR A 424 2.95 -9.24 10.26
C THR A 424 3.75 -7.93 10.33
N ALA A 425 4.30 -7.47 9.20
CA ALA A 425 5.06 -6.23 9.14
C ALA A 425 4.18 -5.01 9.43
N MET A 426 2.95 -4.97 8.88
CA MET A 426 2.00 -3.88 9.14
C MET A 426 1.62 -3.76 10.62
N TRP A 427 1.32 -4.88 11.29
CA TRP A 427 0.93 -4.87 12.71
C TRP A 427 2.12 -4.54 13.62
N ASN A 428 3.31 -4.99 13.25
CA ASN A 428 4.53 -4.65 13.96
C ASN A 428 4.88 -3.16 13.80
N ASP A 429 4.74 -2.61 12.60
CA ASP A 429 4.90 -1.17 12.34
C ASP A 429 3.89 -0.35 13.15
N PHE A 430 2.62 -0.77 13.18
CA PHE A 430 1.60 -0.11 14.01
C PHE A 430 2.02 -0.11 15.50
N LYS A 431 2.40 -1.27 16.04
CA LYS A 431 2.86 -1.38 17.44
C LYS A 431 4.06 -0.45 17.71
N ALA A 432 5.10 -0.49 16.87
CA ALA A 432 6.29 0.34 17.06
C ALA A 432 5.96 1.84 17.02
N ARG A 433 5.09 2.27 16.10
CA ARG A 433 4.66 3.67 15.99
C ARG A 433 3.80 4.12 17.17
N MET A 434 3.07 3.20 17.80
CA MET A 434 2.42 3.49 19.07
C MET A 434 3.46 3.68 20.18
N ASP A 435 4.52 2.86 20.24
CA ASP A 435 5.63 3.08 21.19
C ASP A 435 6.27 4.47 21.00
N TRP A 436 6.42 4.92 19.75
CA TRP A 436 6.93 6.27 19.41
C TRP A 436 6.08 7.42 19.95
N CYS A 437 4.85 7.17 20.38
CA CYS A 437 4.01 8.21 21.00
C CYS A 437 4.47 8.58 22.42
N VAL A 438 5.24 7.71 23.09
CA VAL A 438 5.56 7.86 24.51
C VAL A 438 7.02 7.55 24.88
N GLN A 439 7.70 6.67 24.14
CA GLN A 439 9.04 6.22 24.49
C GLN A 439 10.12 7.17 23.99
N PRO A 440 11.26 7.32 24.67
CA PRO A 440 12.45 7.91 24.06
C PRO A 440 12.97 7.01 22.92
N TYR A 441 13.73 7.58 21.98
CA TYR A 441 14.33 6.85 20.84
C TYR A 441 14.91 5.49 21.22
N ALA A 442 15.79 5.45 22.23
CA ALA A 442 16.49 4.23 22.64
C ALA A 442 15.60 3.14 23.30
N GLN A 443 14.30 3.38 23.50
CA GLN A 443 13.33 2.43 24.07
C GLN A 443 12.21 2.08 23.09
N ALA A 444 12.35 2.45 21.82
CA ALA A 444 11.47 2.01 20.75
C ALA A 444 12.30 1.50 19.58
N ASN A 445 11.72 0.61 18.78
CA ASN A 445 12.37 0.09 17.60
C ASN A 445 12.08 0.95 16.35
N HIS A 446 12.98 0.95 15.38
CA HIS A 446 12.84 1.66 14.11
C HIS A 446 13.16 0.73 12.93
N PRO A 447 12.53 0.92 11.76
CA PRO A 447 12.70 0.00 10.65
C PRO A 447 14.16 -0.02 10.15
N PRO A 448 14.69 -1.19 9.76
CA PRO A 448 16.03 -1.27 9.18
C PRO A 448 16.10 -0.53 7.84
N GLN A 449 17.30 -0.16 7.41
CA GLN A 449 17.57 0.37 6.06
C GLN A 449 17.97 -0.78 5.13
N ALA A 450 17.08 -1.14 4.21
CA ALA A 450 17.38 -2.11 3.14
C ALA A 450 18.12 -1.45 1.97
N VAL A 451 19.29 -1.98 1.61
CA VAL A 451 20.14 -1.51 0.51
C VAL A 451 20.14 -2.55 -0.59
N LEU A 452 19.90 -2.13 -1.84
CA LEU A 452 19.90 -3.04 -3.00
C LEU A 452 20.97 -2.59 -4.00
N ASN A 453 21.98 -3.42 -4.21
CA ASN A 453 23.10 -3.14 -5.13
C ASN A 453 23.79 -1.79 -4.86
N GLY A 454 23.97 -1.46 -3.57
CA GLY A 454 24.57 -0.20 -3.11
C GLY A 454 23.64 1.01 -3.16
N ASP A 455 22.44 0.90 -3.73
CA ASP A 455 21.42 1.94 -3.69
C ASP A 455 20.77 1.96 -2.31
N ARG A 456 20.85 3.10 -1.61
CA ARG A 456 20.27 3.31 -0.27
C ARG A 456 18.93 4.05 -0.28
N SER A 457 18.42 4.41 -1.46
CA SER A 457 17.08 4.98 -1.57
C SER A 457 16.03 3.89 -1.34
N ASP A 458 14.78 4.28 -1.32
CA ASP A 458 13.61 3.42 -1.38
C ASP A 458 13.06 3.30 -2.82
N ALA A 459 13.81 3.71 -3.83
CA ALA A 459 13.41 3.56 -5.22
C ALA A 459 13.38 2.08 -5.63
N ILE A 460 12.38 1.73 -6.43
CA ILE A 460 12.29 0.44 -7.11
C ILE A 460 13.27 0.43 -8.27
N LEU A 461 14.15 -0.56 -8.30
CA LEU A 461 15.20 -0.66 -9.31
C LEU A 461 14.72 -1.47 -10.51
N LYS A 462 15.00 -0.98 -11.72
CA LYS A 462 14.63 -1.63 -12.98
C LYS A 462 15.87 -2.17 -13.68
N PHE A 463 15.77 -3.41 -14.14
CA PHE A 463 16.84 -4.12 -14.85
C PHE A 463 16.31 -4.62 -16.20
N ALA A 464 17.22 -4.78 -17.15
CA ALA A 464 16.96 -5.44 -18.42
C ALA A 464 17.84 -6.69 -18.50
N ALA A 465 17.29 -7.79 -19.00
CA ALA A 465 18.01 -9.04 -19.15
C ALA A 465 17.47 -9.85 -20.33
N LYS A 466 18.26 -10.83 -20.76
CA LYS A 466 17.90 -11.84 -21.75
C LYS A 466 17.68 -13.19 -21.09
N PRO A 467 16.90 -14.09 -21.70
CA PRO A 467 16.83 -15.47 -21.24
C PRO A 467 18.23 -16.11 -21.18
N GLY A 468 18.56 -16.73 -20.06
CA GLY A 468 19.88 -17.32 -19.80
C GLY A 468 20.92 -16.38 -19.20
N ASP A 469 20.65 -15.07 -19.10
CA ASP A 469 21.55 -14.15 -18.40
C ASP A 469 21.68 -14.53 -16.92
N VAL A 470 22.86 -14.29 -16.37
CA VAL A 470 23.15 -14.47 -14.94
C VAL A 470 23.28 -13.09 -14.32
N LEU A 471 22.36 -12.76 -13.40
CA LEU A 471 22.35 -11.49 -12.69
C LEU A 471 22.75 -11.69 -11.23
N GLU A 472 23.39 -10.66 -10.68
CA GLU A 472 23.87 -10.63 -9.31
C GLU A 472 23.14 -9.54 -8.53
N PHE A 473 22.69 -9.88 -7.32
CA PHE A 473 22.06 -8.93 -6.40
C PHE A 473 22.70 -9.02 -5.03
N THR A 474 22.83 -7.89 -4.35
CA THR A 474 23.39 -7.81 -3.01
C THR A 474 22.64 -6.85 -2.11
N ALA A 475 22.51 -7.25 -0.85
CA ALA A 475 21.97 -6.49 0.27
C ALA A 475 23.09 -5.78 1.06
N ALA A 476 24.33 -5.85 0.59
CA ALA A 476 25.50 -5.29 1.27
C ALA A 476 25.28 -3.79 1.56
N GLY A 477 25.55 -3.41 2.81
CA GLY A 477 25.32 -2.06 3.31
C GLY A 477 23.93 -1.84 3.93
N SER A 478 23.05 -2.85 3.94
CA SER A 478 21.85 -2.83 4.78
C SER A 478 22.24 -2.75 6.25
N THR A 479 21.51 -1.95 7.01
CA THR A 479 21.84 -1.64 8.42
C THR A 479 20.58 -1.48 9.23
N ASP A 480 20.73 -1.54 10.55
CA ASP A 480 19.67 -1.21 11.49
C ASP A 480 20.06 0.04 12.31
N PRO A 481 19.18 1.06 12.42
CA PRO A 481 19.50 2.29 13.15
C PRO A 481 19.62 2.08 14.66
N ASP A 482 18.97 1.06 15.22
CA ASP A 482 19.01 0.67 16.62
C ASP A 482 20.15 -0.31 16.94
N GLN A 483 20.95 -0.66 15.91
CA GLN A 483 22.06 -1.61 15.95
C GLN A 483 21.61 -3.05 16.22
N ASP A 484 20.35 -3.36 15.92
CA ASP A 484 19.85 -4.73 15.95
C ASP A 484 20.46 -5.56 14.82
N ALA A 485 20.58 -6.87 15.06
CA ALA A 485 21.03 -7.80 14.03
C ALA A 485 19.95 -7.93 12.94
N ILE A 486 20.35 -7.83 11.67
CA ILE A 486 19.42 -7.96 10.54
C ILE A 486 19.42 -9.36 9.92
N ARG A 487 18.30 -9.72 9.28
CA ARG A 487 18.14 -10.90 8.44
C ARG A 487 17.65 -10.46 7.07
N CYS A 488 18.42 -10.79 6.04
CA CYS A 488 18.02 -10.62 4.64
C CYS A 488 17.35 -11.89 4.11
N SER A 489 16.33 -11.71 3.29
CA SER A 489 15.72 -12.77 2.49
C SER A 489 15.36 -12.27 1.10
N TRP A 490 15.57 -13.13 0.11
CA TRP A 490 15.33 -12.88 -1.31
C TRP A 490 14.30 -13.84 -1.86
N TRP A 491 13.31 -13.32 -2.57
CA TRP A 491 12.31 -14.17 -3.20
C TRP A 491 11.66 -13.48 -4.40
N PHE A 492 11.18 -14.26 -5.37
CA PHE A 492 10.42 -13.74 -6.49
C PHE A 492 8.94 -13.67 -6.14
N TYR A 493 8.28 -12.56 -6.46
CA TYR A 493 6.83 -12.39 -6.35
C TYR A 493 6.20 -12.78 -7.70
N PRO A 494 5.73 -14.02 -7.87
CA PRO A 494 5.41 -14.57 -9.19
C PRO A 494 4.18 -13.93 -9.83
N GLU A 495 3.24 -13.41 -9.04
CA GLU A 495 2.02 -12.78 -9.53
C GLU A 495 2.17 -11.29 -9.87
N ALA A 496 3.29 -10.67 -9.50
CA ALA A 496 3.51 -9.24 -9.65
C ALA A 496 3.95 -8.86 -11.07
N GLY A 497 3.41 -7.74 -11.56
CA GLY A 497 3.78 -7.17 -12.86
C GLY A 497 2.57 -6.96 -13.78
N ARG A 498 2.78 -6.26 -14.89
CA ARG A 498 1.78 -6.18 -15.98
C ARG A 498 1.82 -7.42 -16.84
N ARG A 499 3.01 -8.00 -16.98
CA ARG A 499 3.27 -9.26 -17.70
C ARG A 499 4.06 -10.19 -16.78
N PRO A 500 3.45 -10.67 -15.67
CA PRO A 500 4.16 -11.49 -14.70
C PRO A 500 4.73 -12.75 -15.36
N TYR A 501 5.92 -13.18 -14.94
CA TYR A 501 6.44 -14.51 -15.32
C TYR A 501 5.48 -15.63 -14.87
N GLY A 502 4.79 -15.45 -13.75
CA GLY A 502 3.67 -16.30 -13.33
C GLY A 502 4.07 -17.70 -12.85
N LYS A 503 5.36 -17.97 -12.68
CA LYS A 503 5.88 -19.24 -12.15
C LYS A 503 6.76 -18.99 -10.94
N GLU A 504 6.76 -19.94 -10.02
CA GLU A 504 7.71 -19.96 -8.92
C GLU A 504 9.15 -20.04 -9.48
N LEU A 505 10.02 -19.18 -8.96
CA LEU A 505 11.43 -19.17 -9.26
C LEU A 505 12.18 -19.18 -7.92
N PRO A 506 12.67 -20.34 -7.45
CA PRO A 506 13.38 -20.41 -6.18
C PRO A 506 14.70 -19.64 -6.29
N VAL A 507 15.07 -18.97 -5.19
CA VAL A 507 16.36 -18.29 -5.06
C VAL A 507 17.29 -19.20 -4.28
N GLU A 508 18.39 -19.62 -4.90
CA GLU A 508 19.45 -20.34 -4.20
C GLU A 508 20.11 -19.43 -3.17
N GLU A 509 20.42 -19.98 -1.99
CA GLU A 509 20.98 -19.21 -0.87
C GLU A 509 20.17 -17.94 -0.56
N ALA A 510 18.84 -18.03 -0.60
CA ALA A 510 17.90 -16.92 -0.43
C ALA A 510 18.10 -16.04 0.82
N THR A 511 18.98 -16.39 1.77
CA THR A 511 19.29 -15.58 2.97
C THR A 511 20.71 -15.01 2.98
N ALA A 512 21.50 -15.28 1.94
CA ALA A 512 22.83 -14.71 1.79
C ALA A 512 22.76 -13.19 1.53
N GLU A 513 23.81 -12.48 1.93
CA GLU A 513 23.95 -11.05 1.60
C GLU A 513 23.99 -10.82 0.08
N LYS A 514 24.50 -11.80 -0.66
CA LYS A 514 24.69 -11.74 -2.10
C LYS A 514 24.13 -13.00 -2.73
N ILE A 515 23.32 -12.84 -3.77
CA ILE A 515 22.71 -13.93 -4.52
C ILE A 515 23.02 -13.80 -6.01
N THR A 516 22.87 -14.92 -6.71
CA THR A 516 22.93 -15.00 -8.16
C THR A 516 21.66 -15.64 -8.68
N ILE A 517 21.08 -15.06 -9.73
CA ILE A 517 19.91 -15.61 -10.40
C ILE A 517 20.24 -15.89 -11.86
N THR A 518 19.76 -17.01 -12.39
CA THR A 518 19.78 -17.26 -13.84
C THR A 518 18.39 -16.96 -14.38
N ILE A 519 18.30 -16.09 -15.38
CA ILE A 519 17.03 -15.75 -16.01
C ILE A 519 16.51 -16.97 -16.78
N PRO A 520 15.28 -17.45 -16.50
CA PRO A 520 14.74 -18.63 -17.18
C PRO A 520 14.73 -18.46 -18.70
N SER A 521 15.03 -19.53 -19.43
CA SER A 521 15.07 -19.52 -20.91
C SER A 521 13.72 -19.22 -21.55
N ASP A 522 12.62 -19.41 -20.81
CA ASP A 522 11.24 -19.18 -21.23
C ASP A 522 10.65 -17.86 -20.67
N ALA A 523 11.47 -16.98 -20.09
CA ALA A 523 11.01 -15.73 -19.50
C ALA A 523 10.88 -14.56 -20.49
N SER A 524 11.24 -14.72 -21.77
CA SER A 524 11.15 -13.64 -22.76
C SER A 524 9.75 -13.01 -22.83
N GLY A 525 9.70 -11.68 -22.76
CA GLY A 525 8.46 -10.89 -22.77
C GLY A 525 7.78 -10.72 -21.41
N SER A 526 8.33 -11.31 -20.35
CA SER A 526 7.81 -11.21 -18.99
C SER A 526 8.60 -10.25 -18.09
N GLU A 527 7.99 -9.92 -16.96
CA GLU A 527 8.55 -9.17 -15.84
C GLU A 527 8.77 -10.14 -14.67
N LEU A 528 9.98 -10.13 -14.10
CA LEU A 528 10.30 -10.84 -12.87
C LEU A 528 10.50 -9.81 -11.76
N HIS A 529 9.76 -9.99 -10.66
CA HIS A 529 9.82 -9.11 -9.50
C HIS A 529 10.58 -9.82 -8.37
N LEU A 530 11.84 -9.45 -8.18
CA LEU A 530 12.65 -9.92 -7.05
C LEU A 530 12.46 -8.96 -5.86
N ILE A 531 12.15 -9.51 -4.70
CA ILE A 531 11.98 -8.79 -3.44
C ILE A 531 13.17 -9.12 -2.54
N LEU A 532 13.87 -8.07 -2.10
CA LEU A 532 14.71 -8.09 -0.92
C LEU A 532 13.86 -7.68 0.27
N GLU A 533 13.84 -8.52 1.28
CA GLU A 533 13.16 -8.30 2.54
C GLU A 533 14.20 -8.34 3.66
N VAL A 534 14.29 -7.27 4.44
CA VAL A 534 15.25 -7.11 5.55
C VAL A 534 14.45 -6.93 6.84
N TRP A 535 14.60 -7.88 7.75
CA TRP A 535 14.04 -7.79 9.10
C TRP A 535 15.15 -7.46 10.09
N ASP A 536 14.86 -6.59 11.05
CA ASP A 536 15.66 -6.54 12.27
C ASP A 536 15.35 -7.74 13.18
N ARG A 537 16.07 -7.85 14.31
CA ARG A 537 15.85 -8.86 15.35
C ARG A 537 15.55 -8.21 16.69
N SER A 538 14.84 -7.09 16.68
CA SER A 538 14.46 -6.37 17.88
C SER A 538 13.66 -7.27 18.83
N THR A 539 13.94 -7.13 20.12
CA THR A 539 13.18 -7.83 21.18
C THR A 539 11.92 -7.06 21.59
N ILE A 540 11.78 -5.80 21.19
CA ILE A 540 10.59 -4.96 21.46
C ILE A 540 9.48 -5.35 20.47
N VAL A 541 9.77 -5.20 19.18
CA VAL A 541 8.91 -5.59 18.06
C VAL A 541 9.74 -5.62 16.79
N PRO A 542 9.86 -6.75 16.08
CA PRO A 542 10.67 -6.80 14.85
C PRO A 542 10.06 -5.98 13.71
N LEU A 543 10.84 -5.14 13.03
CA LEU A 543 10.38 -4.36 11.88
C LEU A 543 11.05 -4.84 10.58
N ALA A 544 10.40 -4.50 9.46
CA ALA A 544 10.81 -4.92 8.13
C ALA A 544 10.97 -3.73 7.19
N ALA A 545 11.97 -3.82 6.31
CA ALA A 545 12.13 -2.96 5.16
C ALA A 545 12.29 -3.79 3.89
N TYR A 546 11.92 -3.21 2.76
CA TYR A 546 11.83 -3.92 1.49
C TYR A 546 12.52 -3.15 0.38
N ARG A 547 13.10 -3.87 -0.58
CA ARG A 547 13.50 -3.34 -1.89
C ARG A 547 13.01 -4.26 -3.00
N ARG A 548 12.52 -3.66 -4.09
CA ARG A 548 12.06 -4.38 -5.27
C ARG A 548 13.00 -4.14 -6.45
N ALA A 549 13.38 -5.23 -7.12
CA ALA A 549 14.00 -5.24 -8.43
C ALA A 549 12.99 -5.76 -9.47
N VAL A 550 12.73 -4.96 -10.51
CA VAL A 550 11.88 -5.35 -11.65
C VAL A 550 12.79 -5.66 -12.83
N ILE A 551 12.84 -6.91 -13.22
CA ILE A 551 13.68 -7.40 -14.32
C ILE A 551 12.79 -7.59 -15.54
N ASN A 552 13.01 -6.77 -16.56
CA ASN A 552 12.33 -6.89 -17.85
C ASN A 552 13.14 -7.83 -18.74
N VAL A 553 12.53 -8.93 -19.17
CA VAL A 553 13.22 -9.93 -19.99
C VAL A 553 12.85 -9.76 -21.46
N THR A 554 13.84 -9.45 -22.29
CA THR A 554 13.68 -9.23 -23.74
C THR A 554 14.80 -9.92 -24.49
N ASN A 555 14.52 -10.46 -25.69
CA ASN A 555 15.52 -11.12 -26.53
C ASN A 555 16.61 -10.19 -27.08
#